data_AF-A0A7S1D3M2-F1
#
_entry.id   AF-A0A7S1D3M2-F1
#
_cell.length_a   1.000
_cell.length_b   1.000
_cell.length_c   1.000
_cell.angle_alpha   90.00
_cell.angle_beta   90.00
_cell.angle_gamma   90.00
#
_symmetry.space_group_name_H-M   'P 1'
#
loop_
_entity.id
_entity.type
_entity.pdbx_description
1 polymer ?
#
loop_
_entity_poly.entity_id
_entity_poly.type
_entity_poly.pdbx_seq_one_letter_code
_entity_poly.pdbx_strand_id
1 'polypeptide(L)'
;MMAKHTYRNTSLPLQSIFLSIRDPVSRMISQFVMERDLNVVVGSQEAFDIMRRSPKFDRFSMYQTLLILPETKKNVSLLSDPTELKRIACETISKVAWVGLTGQFDCSVCLLHSMYEFSPHPKEHFNMRPAKLVGFNESEIGELIRKNATLLDDFIFDCAKARFERDVLSLAPHCC
;
A
#
# COMPACT_ATOMS: atom_id res chain seq x y z
N MET A 1 6.17 -27.00 -28.78
CA MET A 1 4.73 -26.69 -28.69
C MET A 1 4.55 -25.56 -27.69
N MET A 2 4.34 -24.34 -28.15
CA MET A 2 4.09 -23.19 -27.27
C MET A 2 2.60 -23.10 -26.98
N ALA A 3 2.25 -23.15 -25.69
CA ALA A 3 0.89 -22.84 -25.25
C ALA A 3 0.59 -21.39 -25.62
N LYS A 4 -0.33 -21.19 -26.57
CA LYS A 4 -0.99 -19.92 -26.80
C LYS A 4 -1.83 -19.63 -25.55
N HIS A 5 -1.32 -18.77 -24.67
CA HIS A 5 -2.15 -18.12 -23.66
C HIS A 5 -3.09 -17.13 -24.35
N THR A 6 -4.18 -17.65 -24.91
CA THR A 6 -5.36 -16.88 -25.28
C THR A 6 -5.99 -16.34 -24.00
N TYR A 7 -5.69 -15.09 -23.63
CA TYR A 7 -6.55 -14.13 -22.92
C TYR A 7 -5.77 -12.81 -22.72
N ARG A 8 -5.46 -12.09 -23.81
CA ARG A 8 -5.08 -10.67 -23.70
C ARG A 8 -6.28 -9.83 -24.14
N ASN A 9 -7.13 -9.49 -23.17
CA ASN A 9 -8.15 -8.48 -23.39
C ASN A 9 -7.42 -7.12 -23.35
N THR A 10 -6.96 -6.67 -24.51
CA THR A 10 -6.08 -5.49 -24.71
C THR A 10 -6.80 -4.15 -24.52
N SER A 11 -8.11 -4.15 -24.30
CA SER A 11 -8.88 -2.94 -24.04
C SER A 11 -9.09 -2.76 -22.54
N LEU A 12 -8.33 -1.85 -21.92
CA LEU A 12 -8.63 -1.33 -20.59
C LEU A 12 -10.02 -0.68 -20.62
N PRO A 13 -10.97 -1.12 -19.78
CA PRO A 13 -12.23 -0.40 -19.66
C PRO A 13 -11.96 1.04 -19.20
N LEU A 14 -12.74 1.99 -19.73
CA LEU A 14 -12.64 3.45 -19.53
C LEU A 14 -12.68 3.94 -18.06
N GLN A 15 -12.81 3.03 -17.09
CA GLN A 15 -12.86 3.30 -15.65
C GLN A 15 -11.94 2.36 -14.85
N SER A 16 -10.81 1.98 -15.43
CA SER A 16 -9.83 1.10 -14.77
C SER A 16 -9.10 1.84 -13.66
N ILE A 17 -9.22 1.33 -12.43
CA ILE A 17 -8.49 1.86 -11.26
C ILE A 17 -7.20 1.07 -11.09
N PHE A 18 -6.09 1.79 -10.96
CA PHE A 18 -4.77 1.24 -10.63
C PHE A 18 -4.41 1.69 -9.21
N LEU A 19 -4.08 0.74 -8.33
CA LEU A 19 -3.74 1.02 -6.95
C LEU A 19 -2.31 0.57 -6.64
N SER A 20 -1.51 1.48 -6.08
CA SER A 20 -0.24 1.13 -5.43
C SER A 20 -0.41 1.29 -3.92
N ILE A 21 -0.22 0.19 -3.19
CA ILE A 21 -0.47 0.09 -1.76
C ILE A 21 0.87 -0.10 -1.05
N ARG A 22 1.09 0.66 0.04
CA ARG A 22 2.25 0.50 0.92
C ARG A 22 1.83 -0.12 2.23
N ASP A 23 2.76 -0.82 2.88
CA ASP A 23 2.60 -1.28 4.27
C ASP A 23 2.21 -0.08 5.16
N PRO A 24 1.17 -0.20 6.02
CA PRO A 24 0.62 0.91 6.78
C PRO A 24 1.66 1.61 7.66
N VAL A 25 2.47 0.83 8.37
CA VAL A 25 3.54 1.34 9.23
C VAL A 25 4.57 2.12 8.43
N SER A 26 5.09 1.50 7.36
CA SER A 26 6.08 2.10 6.48
C SER A 26 5.56 3.39 5.84
N ARG A 27 4.26 3.41 5.49
CA ARG A 27 3.60 4.61 4.97
C ARG A 27 3.49 5.69 6.03
N MET A 28 3.03 5.36 7.24
CA MET A 28 2.91 6.31 8.35
C MET A 28 4.25 6.97 8.65
N ILE A 29 5.30 6.19 8.86
CA ILE A 29 6.66 6.69 9.11
C ILE A 29 7.07 7.62 7.97
N SER A 30 6.94 7.18 6.71
CA SER A 30 7.30 7.98 5.55
C SER A 30 6.53 9.30 5.44
N GLN A 31 5.27 9.36 5.87
CA GLN A 31 4.49 10.61 5.86
C GLN A 31 5.03 11.61 6.88
N PHE A 32 5.29 11.18 8.11
CA PHE A 32 5.89 12.03 9.15
C PHE A 32 7.30 12.53 8.75
N VAL A 33 8.07 11.69 8.07
CA VAL A 33 9.36 12.07 7.48
C VAL A 33 9.19 13.16 6.41
N MET A 34 8.28 12.94 5.46
CA MET A 34 8.05 13.89 4.36
C MET A 34 7.49 15.24 4.84
N GLU A 35 6.68 15.23 5.89
CA GLU A 35 6.16 16.44 6.53
C GLU A 35 7.17 17.14 7.44
N ARG A 36 8.40 16.60 7.55
CA ARG A 36 9.51 17.15 8.34
C ARG A 36 9.29 17.10 9.85
N ASP A 37 8.28 16.37 10.31
CA ASP A 37 7.96 16.22 11.74
C ASP A 37 9.06 15.42 12.48
N LEU A 38 9.91 14.67 11.75
CA LEU A 38 10.98 13.83 12.30
C LEU A 38 12.41 14.29 11.93
N ASN A 39 12.58 15.49 11.38
CA ASN A 39 13.87 15.93 10.80
C ASN A 39 15.01 16.10 11.81
N VAL A 40 14.73 16.20 13.11
CA VAL A 40 15.71 16.54 14.15
C VAL A 40 15.78 15.49 15.26
N VAL A 41 15.21 14.31 15.02
CA VAL A 41 14.99 13.29 16.05
C VAL A 41 16.11 12.26 16.05
N VAL A 42 16.61 11.93 17.25
CA VAL A 42 17.63 10.90 17.45
C VAL A 42 17.09 9.84 18.40
N GLY A 43 16.62 8.73 17.82
CA GLY A 43 16.13 7.56 18.55
C GLY A 43 14.70 7.17 18.18
N SER A 44 14.47 5.87 18.09
CA SER A 44 13.19 5.29 17.66
C SER A 44 12.04 5.57 18.63
N GLN A 45 12.31 5.58 19.95
CA GLN A 45 11.30 5.89 20.96
C GLN A 45 10.85 7.35 20.90
N GLU A 46 11.80 8.29 20.79
CA GLU A 46 11.49 9.72 20.68
C GLU A 46 10.68 10.01 19.41
N ALA A 47 11.07 9.41 18.28
CA ALA A 47 10.33 9.52 17.02
C ALA A 47 8.89 9.00 17.17
N PHE A 48 8.71 7.84 17.81
CA PHE A 48 7.39 7.30 18.09
C PHE A 48 6.56 8.22 19.00
N ASP A 49 7.15 8.78 20.06
CA ASP A 49 6.45 9.68 20.98
C ASP A 49 5.98 10.96 20.28
N ILE A 50 6.80 11.53 19.39
CA ILE A 50 6.44 12.68 18.53
C ILE A 50 5.29 12.31 17.61
N MET A 51 5.39 11.17 16.90
CA MET A 51 4.34 10.68 16.02
C MET A 51 3.03 10.53 16.78
N ARG A 52 3.04 9.85 17.94
CA ARG A 52 1.87 9.54 18.75
C ARG A 52 1.16 10.78 19.29
N ARG A 53 1.90 11.84 19.62
CA ARG A 53 1.33 13.11 20.10
C ARG A 53 0.74 13.96 18.98
N SER A 54 1.06 13.66 17.72
CA SER A 54 0.55 14.41 16.59
C SER A 54 -0.94 14.12 16.36
N PRO A 55 -1.78 15.15 16.14
CA PRO A 55 -3.18 14.94 15.76
C PRO A 55 -3.33 14.22 14.40
N LYS A 56 -2.23 14.09 13.65
CA LYS A 56 -2.19 13.39 12.36
C LYS A 56 -2.07 11.87 12.54
N PHE A 57 -1.68 11.37 13.71
CA PHE A 57 -1.38 9.96 13.93
C PHE A 57 -2.55 9.06 13.55
N ASP A 58 -3.74 9.34 14.07
CA ASP A 58 -4.95 8.56 13.79
C ASP A 58 -5.39 8.70 12.33
N ARG A 59 -5.27 9.90 11.76
CA ARG A 59 -5.55 10.11 10.34
C ARG A 59 -4.63 9.27 9.46
N PHE A 60 -3.35 9.19 9.82
CA PHE A 60 -2.38 8.41 9.09
C PHE A 60 -2.51 6.91 9.35
N SER A 61 -3.16 6.43 10.41
CA SER A 61 -3.37 4.99 10.62
C SER A 61 -4.51 4.39 9.77
N MET A 62 -5.38 5.24 9.20
CA MET A 62 -6.52 4.85 8.36
C MET A 62 -6.54 5.48 6.96
N TYR A 63 -5.41 6.03 6.52
CA TYR A 63 -5.34 6.81 5.28
C TYR A 63 -5.80 6.04 4.03
N GLN A 64 -5.34 4.80 3.86
CA GLN A 64 -5.69 3.97 2.69
C GLN A 64 -7.13 3.49 2.76
N THR A 65 -7.63 3.20 3.97
CA THR A 65 -9.05 2.91 4.24
C THR A 65 -9.94 4.06 3.77
N LEU A 66 -9.60 5.30 4.13
CA LEU A 66 -10.34 6.50 3.75
C LEU A 66 -10.28 6.81 2.24
N LEU A 67 -9.28 6.29 1.52
CA LEU A 67 -9.15 6.44 0.07
C LEU A 67 -9.92 5.36 -0.69
N ILE A 68 -9.81 4.10 -0.28
CA ILE A 68 -10.39 2.95 -0.98
C ILE A 68 -11.86 2.78 -0.63
N LEU A 69 -12.24 3.10 0.62
CA LEU A 69 -13.61 3.00 1.11
C LEU A 69 -14.14 4.39 1.49
N PRO A 70 -14.32 5.33 0.54
CA PRO A 70 -14.71 6.70 0.87
C PRO A 70 -16.06 6.79 1.60
N GLU A 71 -16.94 5.81 1.43
CA GLU A 71 -18.23 5.72 2.14
C GLU A 71 -18.05 5.53 3.67
N THR A 72 -16.89 5.04 4.13
CA THR A 72 -16.55 5.03 5.57
C THR A 72 -16.45 6.42 6.18
N LYS A 73 -16.20 7.47 5.37
CA LYS A 73 -16.25 8.87 5.84
C LYS A 73 -17.67 9.32 6.17
N LYS A 74 -18.66 8.74 5.49
CA LYS A 74 -20.07 9.09 5.64
C LYS A 74 -20.80 8.20 6.63
N ASN A 75 -20.33 6.96 6.82
CA ASN A 75 -21.01 5.97 7.62
C ASN A 75 -20.09 5.35 8.68
N VAL A 76 -20.03 6.00 9.85
CA VAL A 76 -19.21 5.61 11.01
C VAL A 76 -19.56 4.19 11.50
N SER A 77 -20.79 3.70 11.23
CA SER A 77 -21.19 2.33 11.57
C SER A 77 -20.39 1.24 10.82
N LEU A 78 -19.81 1.56 9.66
CA LEU A 78 -18.91 0.64 8.96
C LEU A 78 -17.55 0.49 9.65
N LEU A 79 -17.17 1.43 10.52
CA LEU A 79 -15.97 1.33 11.34
C LEU A 79 -16.18 0.49 12.60
N SER A 80 -17.43 0.20 12.98
CA SER A 80 -17.76 -0.57 14.18
C SER A 80 -17.73 -2.10 14.01
N ASP A 81 -17.73 -2.62 12.78
CA ASP A 81 -17.53 -4.05 12.51
C ASP A 81 -16.27 -4.28 11.65
N PRO A 82 -15.14 -4.66 12.27
CA PRO A 82 -13.89 -4.93 11.57
C PRO A 82 -14.00 -6.05 10.52
N THR A 83 -14.90 -7.02 10.70
CA THR A 83 -15.07 -8.15 9.78
C THR A 83 -15.74 -7.70 8.49
N GLU A 84 -16.83 -6.94 8.63
CA GLU A 84 -17.55 -6.38 7.49
C GLU A 84 -16.69 -5.36 6.73
N LEU A 85 -15.94 -4.52 7.45
CA LEU A 85 -15.02 -3.57 6.86
C LEU A 85 -13.92 -4.27 6.02
N LYS A 86 -13.34 -5.36 6.55
CA LYS A 86 -12.38 -6.20 5.82
C LYS A 86 -13.01 -6.85 4.58
N ARG A 87 -14.25 -7.34 4.69
CA ARG A 87 -14.97 -7.94 3.56
C ARG A 87 -15.16 -6.94 2.42
N ILE A 88 -15.67 -5.74 2.72
CA ILE A 88 -15.89 -4.66 1.75
C ILE A 88 -14.56 -4.18 1.15
N ALA A 89 -13.51 -4.06 1.96
CA ALA A 89 -12.16 -3.74 1.50
C ALA A 89 -11.66 -4.72 0.44
N CYS A 90 -11.66 -6.02 0.77
CA CYS A 90 -11.23 -7.09 -0.13
C CYS A 90 -12.08 -7.13 -1.41
N GLU A 91 -13.40 -6.96 -1.29
CA GLU A 91 -14.30 -6.93 -2.45
C GLU A 91 -13.99 -5.73 -3.37
N THR A 92 -13.79 -4.54 -2.79
CA THR A 92 -13.42 -3.33 -3.55
C THR A 92 -12.09 -3.51 -4.27
N ILE A 93 -11.06 -3.98 -3.56
CA ILE A 93 -9.72 -4.25 -4.12
C ILE A 93 -9.79 -5.31 -5.21
N SER A 94 -10.66 -6.31 -5.09
CA SER A 94 -10.79 -7.35 -6.11
C SER A 94 -11.29 -6.84 -7.47
N LYS A 95 -11.99 -5.70 -7.48
CA LYS A 95 -12.61 -5.09 -8.68
C LYS A 95 -11.69 -4.10 -9.39
N VAL A 96 -10.57 -3.71 -8.78
CA VAL A 96 -9.61 -2.80 -9.44
C VAL A 96 -8.86 -3.53 -10.55
N ALA A 97 -8.38 -2.78 -11.54
CA ALA A 97 -7.72 -3.35 -12.70
C ALA A 97 -6.35 -3.91 -12.32
N TRP A 98 -5.62 -3.22 -11.45
CA TRP A 98 -4.29 -3.60 -11.03
C TRP A 98 -4.00 -3.16 -9.59
N VAL A 99 -3.31 -4.02 -8.86
CA VAL A 99 -2.78 -3.74 -7.52
C VAL A 99 -1.28 -3.96 -7.56
N GLY A 100 -0.50 -2.96 -7.14
CA GLY A 100 0.92 -3.08 -6.87
C GLY A 100 1.25 -2.81 -5.41
N LEU A 101 2.41 -3.28 -4.97
CA LEU A 101 2.93 -3.04 -3.63
C LEU A 101 4.18 -2.16 -3.70
N THR A 102 4.18 -1.03 -2.99
CA THR A 102 5.34 -0.12 -2.98
C THR A 102 6.62 -0.79 -2.48
N GLY A 103 6.50 -1.70 -1.52
CA GLY A 103 7.63 -2.49 -1.00
C GLY A 103 8.18 -3.53 -2.00
N GLN A 104 7.41 -3.85 -3.05
CA GLN A 104 7.78 -4.80 -4.11
C GLN A 104 7.68 -4.08 -5.48
N PHE A 105 8.34 -2.92 -5.58
CA PHE A 105 8.24 -2.03 -6.73
C PHE A 105 8.55 -2.73 -8.06
N ASP A 106 9.70 -3.41 -8.16
CA ASP A 106 10.13 -4.06 -9.41
C ASP A 106 9.15 -5.15 -9.85
N CYS A 107 8.73 -6.00 -8.91
CA CYS A 107 7.67 -6.98 -9.12
C CYS A 107 6.35 -6.35 -9.57
N SER A 108 5.96 -5.21 -8.99
CA SER A 108 4.72 -4.52 -9.32
C SER A 108 4.74 -3.97 -10.74
N VAL A 109 5.85 -3.34 -11.14
CA VAL A 109 6.05 -2.86 -12.52
C VAL A 109 6.07 -4.04 -13.50
N CYS A 110 6.76 -5.13 -13.17
CA CYS A 110 6.80 -6.32 -14.01
C CYS A 110 5.41 -6.97 -14.18
N LEU A 111 4.62 -7.06 -13.12
CA LEU A 111 3.23 -7.51 -13.17
C LEU A 111 2.39 -6.60 -14.08
N LEU A 112 2.54 -5.27 -13.94
CA LEU A 112 1.82 -4.29 -14.77
C LEU A 112 2.03 -4.54 -16.27
N HIS A 113 3.29 -4.73 -16.69
CA HIS A 113 3.66 -5.03 -18.08
C HIS A 113 3.29 -6.44 -18.54
N SER A 114 3.10 -7.37 -17.61
CA SER A 114 2.60 -8.71 -17.92
C SER A 114 1.10 -8.72 -18.18
N MET A 115 0.35 -7.87 -17.47
CA MET A 115 -1.11 -7.75 -17.59
C MET A 115 -1.56 -6.89 -18.78
N TYR A 116 -0.78 -5.86 -19.12
CA TYR A 116 -1.16 -4.85 -20.08
C TYR A 116 -0.03 -4.50 -21.03
N GLU A 117 -0.37 -4.20 -22.28
CA GLU A 117 0.59 -3.79 -23.30
C GLU A 117 0.87 -2.29 -23.16
N PHE A 118 1.86 -1.95 -22.34
CA PHE A 118 2.40 -0.60 -22.21
C PHE A 118 3.83 -0.53 -22.73
N SER A 119 4.21 0.62 -23.26
CA SER A 119 5.63 0.91 -23.48
C SER A 119 6.26 1.29 -22.14
N PRO A 120 7.41 0.69 -21.75
CA PRO A 120 8.09 1.05 -20.51
C PRO A 120 8.41 2.54 -20.47
N HIS A 121 8.04 3.21 -19.39
CA HIS A 121 8.42 4.60 -19.17
C HIS A 121 9.81 4.67 -18.52
N PRO A 122 10.72 5.58 -18.94
CA PRO A 122 12.09 5.64 -18.39
C PRO A 122 12.16 5.76 -16.85
N LYS A 123 11.14 6.36 -16.22
CA LYS A 123 11.02 6.50 -14.76
C LYS A 123 10.76 5.18 -14.02
N GLU A 124 10.30 4.14 -14.71
CA GLU A 124 10.09 2.81 -14.12
C GLU A 124 11.40 2.12 -13.76
N HIS A 125 12.52 2.52 -14.37
CA HIS A 125 13.85 2.03 -14.03
C HIS A 125 14.44 2.68 -12.77
N PHE A 126 13.82 3.75 -12.26
CA PHE A 126 14.31 4.49 -11.12
C PHE A 126 13.38 4.29 -9.93
N ASN A 127 13.70 3.32 -9.07
CA ASN A 127 13.09 3.21 -7.75
C ASN A 127 13.61 4.36 -6.86
N MET A 128 13.00 5.53 -6.99
CA MET A 128 13.32 6.70 -6.17
C MET A 128 12.84 6.46 -4.75
N ARG A 129 13.74 5.99 -3.89
CA ARG A 129 13.51 5.97 -2.45
C ARG A 129 13.78 7.38 -1.91
N PRO A 130 12.92 7.93 -1.04
CA PRO A 130 13.28 9.10 -0.26
C PRO A 130 14.64 8.86 0.42
N ALA A 131 15.46 9.89 0.56
CA ALA A 131 16.72 9.78 1.28
C ALA A 131 16.44 9.15 2.66
N LYS A 132 17.18 8.07 3.01
CA LYS A 132 17.06 7.47 4.34
C LYS A 132 17.35 8.55 5.37
N LEU A 133 16.42 8.79 6.28
CA LEU A 133 16.73 9.63 7.44
C LEU A 133 17.77 8.92 8.30
N VAL A 134 18.75 9.69 8.74
CA VAL A 134 19.77 9.27 9.69
C VAL A 134 19.27 9.73 11.06
N GLY A 135 19.08 8.81 12.01
CA GLY A 135 18.69 9.19 13.38
C GLY A 135 17.80 8.18 14.12
N PHE A 136 17.10 7.30 13.42
CA PHE A 136 16.26 6.27 14.04
C PHE A 136 16.15 5.02 13.17
N ASN A 137 15.68 3.91 13.76
CA ASN A 137 15.46 2.65 13.07
C ASN A 137 13.97 2.49 12.74
N GLU A 138 13.62 2.50 11.45
CA GLU A 138 12.24 2.35 10.99
C GLU A 138 11.58 1.05 11.49
N SER A 139 12.35 -0.03 11.64
CA SER A 139 11.85 -1.31 12.14
C SER A 139 11.41 -1.20 13.60
N GLU A 140 12.22 -0.57 14.44
CA GLU A 140 11.91 -0.37 15.86
C GLU A 140 10.70 0.55 16.04
N ILE A 141 10.62 1.65 15.27
CA ILE A 141 9.42 2.50 15.26
C ILE A 141 8.20 1.69 14.82
N GLY A 142 8.36 0.83 13.81
CA GLY A 142 7.28 0.00 13.32
C GLY A 142 6.75 -0.97 14.37
N GLU A 143 7.63 -1.61 15.13
CA GLU A 143 7.27 -2.44 16.28
C GLU A 143 6.54 -1.63 17.36
N LEU A 144 7.03 -0.43 17.68
CA LEU A 144 6.38 0.47 18.65
C LEU A 144 4.96 0.84 18.19
N ILE A 145 4.77 1.18 16.91
CA ILE A 145 3.46 1.49 16.34
C ILE A 145 2.53 0.29 16.47
N ARG A 146 2.94 -0.89 15.98
CA ARG A 146 2.10 -2.11 16.01
C ARG A 146 1.76 -2.55 17.43
N LYS A 147 2.66 -2.33 18.39
CA LYS A 147 2.42 -2.65 19.81
C LYS A 147 1.42 -1.70 20.48
N ASN A 148 1.33 -0.45 20.01
CA ASN A 148 0.62 0.62 20.71
C ASN A 148 -0.61 1.16 19.98
N ALA A 149 -0.83 0.78 18.72
CA ALA A 149 -1.91 1.30 17.90
C ALA A 149 -2.51 0.21 17.01
N THR A 150 -3.84 0.24 16.89
CA THR A 150 -4.56 -0.53 15.87
C THR A 150 -4.50 0.23 14.56
N LEU A 151 -3.98 -0.41 13.52
CA LEU A 151 -3.89 0.17 12.18
C LEU A 151 -5.07 -0.33 11.35
N LEU A 152 -6.06 0.53 11.10
CA LEU A 152 -7.18 0.15 10.24
C LEU A 152 -6.70 -0.16 8.82
N ASP A 153 -5.62 0.44 8.35
CA ASP A 153 -5.06 0.11 7.05
C ASP A 153 -4.46 -1.31 6.94
N ASP A 154 -4.28 -2.06 8.04
CA ASP A 154 -3.73 -3.43 7.99
C ASP A 154 -4.61 -4.36 7.14
N PHE A 155 -5.94 -4.33 7.29
CA PHE A 155 -6.80 -5.20 6.49
C PHE A 155 -6.82 -4.80 5.01
N ILE A 156 -6.68 -3.50 4.70
CA ILE A 156 -6.55 -3.00 3.32
C ILE A 156 -5.28 -3.57 2.70
N PHE A 157 -4.16 -3.49 3.44
CA PHE A 157 -2.88 -3.99 3.00
C PHE A 157 -2.91 -5.51 2.79
N ASP A 158 -3.50 -6.27 3.72
CA ASP A 158 -3.63 -7.73 3.60
C ASP A 158 -4.43 -8.12 2.35
N CYS A 159 -5.58 -7.49 2.12
CA CYS A 159 -6.40 -7.72 0.93
C CYS A 159 -5.63 -7.41 -0.36
N ALA A 160 -4.91 -6.28 -0.40
CA ALA A 160 -4.09 -5.87 -1.53
C ALA A 160 -2.92 -6.82 -1.78
N LYS A 161 -2.24 -7.25 -0.72
CA LYS A 161 -1.12 -8.18 -0.78
C LYS A 161 -1.58 -9.55 -1.30
N ALA A 162 -2.66 -10.10 -0.75
CA ALA A 162 -3.20 -11.37 -1.22
C ALA A 162 -3.64 -11.31 -2.70
N ARG A 163 -4.25 -10.19 -3.12
CA ARG A 163 -4.60 -9.95 -4.53
C ARG A 163 -3.34 -9.91 -5.41
N PHE A 164 -2.35 -9.14 -5.01
CA PHE A 164 -1.08 -8.97 -5.70
C PHE A 164 -0.34 -10.31 -5.88
N GLU A 165 -0.14 -11.05 -4.79
CA GLU A 165 0.57 -12.34 -4.80
C GLU A 165 -0.13 -13.35 -5.73
N ARG A 166 -1.46 -13.42 -5.68
CA ARG A 166 -2.23 -14.27 -6.58
C ARG A 166 -2.07 -13.87 -8.05
N ASP A 167 -2.09 -12.58 -8.34
CA ASP A 167 -1.95 -12.08 -9.72
C ASP A 167 -0.51 -12.29 -10.23
N VAL A 168 0.52 -12.11 -9.40
CA VAL A 168 1.91 -12.48 -9.73
C VAL A 168 2.02 -13.96 -10.06
N LEU A 169 1.53 -14.84 -9.17
CA LEU A 169 1.62 -16.29 -9.37
C LEU A 169 0.89 -16.76 -10.65
N SER A 170 -0.22 -16.13 -11.02
CA SER A 170 -1.05 -16.56 -12.14
C SER A 170 -0.68 -15.93 -13.48
N LEU A 171 -0.23 -14.67 -13.47
CA LEU A 171 -0.02 -13.88 -14.69
C LEU A 171 1.45 -13.57 -14.96
N ALA A 172 2.28 -13.57 -13.92
CA ALA A 172 3.66 -13.10 -14.01
C ALA A 172 4.63 -13.85 -13.05
N PRO A 173 4.67 -15.21 -13.08
CA PRO A 173 5.41 -16.02 -12.09
C PRO A 173 6.94 -15.93 -12.22
N HIS A 174 7.45 -15.07 -13.10
CA HIS A 174 8.87 -14.81 -13.31
C HIS A 174 9.28 -13.41 -12.80
N CYS A 175 8.32 -12.61 -12.33
CA CYS A 175 8.57 -11.26 -11.81
C CYS A 175 9.09 -11.25 -10.37
N CYS A 176 8.75 -12.30 -9.61
CA CYS A 176 9.13 -12.59 -8.23
C CYS A 176 9.24 -14.13 -8.10
#